data_AF-A0A4U9HXJ7-F1
#
_entry.id   AF-A0A4U9HXJ7-F1
#
_cell.length_a   1.000
_cell.length_b   1.000
_cell.length_c   1.000
_cell.angle_alpha   90.00
_cell.angle_beta   90.00
_cell.angle_gamma   90.00
#
_symmetry.space_group_name_H-M   'P 1'
#
loop_
_entity.id
_entity.type
_entity.pdbx_description
1 polymer ?
#
loop_
_entity_poly.entity_id
_entity_poly.type
_entity_poly.pdbx_seq_one_letter_code
_entity_poly.pdbx_strand_id
1 'polypeptide(L)'
;MTPVVGIIPPNLHYHASVDEVESVFEMPLAEALRLGRYHPLDIQRRGHDHRVWLSWYQHYFVWGMTAGIIRELALQIGLKP
;
A
#
# COMPACT_ATOMS: atom_id res chain seq x y z
N MET A 1 6.43 1.98 13.94
CA MET A 1 5.90 0.83 13.18
C MET A 1 7.01 0.33 12.28
N THR A 2 7.16 -0.99 12.17
CA THR A 2 8.23 -1.62 11.37
C THR A 2 7.58 -2.54 10.34
N PRO A 3 7.62 -2.21 9.04
CA PRO A 3 7.01 -3.05 8.01
C PRO A 3 7.82 -4.33 7.81
N VAL A 4 7.13 -5.43 7.55
CA VAL A 4 7.72 -6.75 7.24
C VAL A 4 7.16 -7.25 5.91
N VAL A 5 8.02 -7.91 5.11
CA VAL A 5 7.61 -8.53 3.85
C VAL A 5 7.51 -10.03 4.06
N GLY A 6 6.32 -10.59 3.82
CA GLY A 6 6.07 -12.03 3.89
C GLY A 6 5.92 -12.64 2.49
N ILE A 7 6.45 -13.84 2.28
CA ILE A 7 6.19 -14.65 1.09
C ILE A 7 5.16 -15.70 1.47
N ILE A 8 4.05 -15.76 0.74
CA ILE A 8 2.93 -16.66 1.02
C ILE A 8 2.82 -17.76 -0.05
N PRO A 9 2.31 -18.96 0.29
CA PRO A 9 2.04 -19.98 -0.72
C PRO A 9 0.91 -19.53 -1.66
N PRO A 10 0.95 -19.93 -2.94
CA PRO A 10 -0.01 -19.46 -3.95
C PRO A 10 -1.46 -19.92 -3.72
N ASN A 11 -1.66 -21.01 -2.97
CA ASN A 11 -2.98 -21.61 -2.71
C ASN A 11 -3.47 -21.33 -1.29
N LEU A 12 -3.17 -20.15 -0.77
CA LEU A 12 -3.65 -19.75 0.55
C LEU A 12 -5.12 -19.32 0.46
N HIS A 13 -5.97 -19.93 1.27
CA HIS A 13 -7.36 -19.50 1.40
C HIS A 13 -7.50 -18.47 2.52
N TYR A 14 -7.93 -17.26 2.17
CA TYR A 14 -8.21 -16.22 3.16
C TYR A 14 -9.61 -16.40 3.75
N HIS A 15 -9.70 -16.33 5.07
CA HIS A 15 -10.97 -16.26 5.78
C HIS A 15 -10.99 -14.95 6.58
N ALA A 16 -11.82 -14.00 6.14
CA ALA A 16 -11.95 -12.71 6.80
C ALA A 16 -12.63 -12.89 8.17
N SER A 17 -12.04 -12.31 9.21
CA SER A 17 -12.73 -12.19 10.50
C SER A 17 -13.85 -11.17 10.37
N VAL A 18 -15.10 -11.58 10.55
CA VAL A 18 -16.28 -10.70 10.36
C VAL A 18 -16.28 -9.52 11.33
N ASP A 19 -15.68 -9.67 12.50
CA ASP A 19 -15.64 -8.63 13.54
C ASP A 19 -14.62 -7.52 13.25
N GLU A 20 -13.68 -7.73 12.32
CA GLU A 20 -12.55 -6.82 12.08
C GLU A 20 -12.32 -6.49 10.59
N VAL A 21 -12.60 -7.42 9.68
CA VAL A 21 -12.21 -7.35 8.27
C VAL A 21 -13.44 -7.34 7.38
N GLU A 22 -13.74 -6.17 6.81
CA GLU A 22 -14.85 -6.00 5.86
C GLU A 22 -14.60 -6.69 4.52
N SER A 23 -13.38 -6.63 3.99
CA SER A 23 -13.04 -7.26 2.71
C SER A 23 -11.56 -7.61 2.58
N VAL A 24 -11.28 -8.62 1.76
CA VAL A 24 -9.94 -9.06 1.39
C VAL A 24 -9.83 -8.97 -0.13
N PHE A 25 -8.74 -8.37 -0.62
CA PHE A 25 -8.49 -8.23 -2.05
C PHE A 25 -6.99 -8.37 -2.33
N GLU A 26 -6.68 -8.67 -3.58
CA GLU A 26 -5.30 -8.77 -4.07
C GLU A 26 -5.02 -7.72 -5.14
N MET A 27 -3.83 -7.15 -5.10
CA MET A 27 -3.31 -6.25 -6.12
C MET A 27 -2.10 -6.92 -6.79
N PRO A 28 -2.07 -7.04 -8.13
CA PRO A 28 -0.88 -7.53 -8.82
C PRO A 28 0.35 -6.74 -8.41
N LEU A 29 1.43 -7.45 -8.07
CA LEU A 29 2.65 -6.81 -7.57
C LEU A 29 3.19 -5.74 -8.54
N ALA A 30 3.20 -6.02 -9.85
CA ALA A 30 3.63 -5.05 -10.86
C ALA A 30 2.81 -3.74 -10.82
N GLU A 31 1.51 -3.83 -10.52
CA GLU A 31 0.64 -2.67 -10.41
C GLU A 31 0.87 -1.93 -9.08
N ALA A 32 1.12 -2.65 -7.99
CA ALA A 32 1.51 -2.07 -6.70
C ALA A 32 2.85 -1.34 -6.75
N LEU A 33 3.82 -1.84 -7.52
CA LEU A 33 5.16 -1.23 -7.66
C LEU A 33 5.20 -0.05 -8.64
N ARG A 34 4.09 0.25 -9.33
CA ARG A 34 4.03 1.34 -10.31
C ARG A 34 3.99 2.70 -9.60
N LEU A 35 5.16 3.34 -9.46
CA LEU A 35 5.31 4.63 -8.77
C LEU A 35 4.35 5.73 -9.27
N GLY A 36 4.02 5.73 -10.56
CA GLY A 36 3.09 6.69 -11.16
C GLY A 36 1.64 6.62 -10.66
N ARG A 37 1.26 5.62 -9.85
CA ARG A 37 -0.09 5.55 -9.24
C ARG A 37 -0.20 6.39 -7.95
N TYR A 38 0.92 6.73 -7.35
CA TYR A 38 0.96 7.39 -6.04
C TYR A 38 0.92 8.89 -6.22
N HIS A 39 -0.18 9.49 -5.79
CA HIS A 39 -0.39 10.93 -5.82
C HIS A 39 0.02 11.53 -4.47
N PRO A 40 0.94 12.50 -4.44
CA PRO A 40 1.30 13.18 -3.20
C PRO A 40 0.17 14.10 -2.75
N LEU A 41 -0.09 14.11 -1.45
CA LEU A 41 -0.93 15.10 -0.77
C LEU A 41 -0.14 15.64 0.41
N ASP A 42 0.13 16.93 0.38
CA ASP A 42 0.81 17.62 1.49
C ASP A 42 -0.24 18.07 2.50
N ILE A 43 -0.10 17.61 3.75
CA ILE A 43 -0.99 17.94 4.87
C ILE A 43 -0.21 18.67 5.95
N GLN A 44 -0.80 19.74 6.47
CA GLN A 44 -0.26 20.49 7.60
C GLN A 44 -0.78 19.86 8.90
N ARG A 45 0.11 19.28 9.71
CA ARG A 45 -0.25 18.71 11.02
C ARG A 45 0.68 19.27 12.08
N ARG A 46 0.11 19.92 13.10
CA ARG A 46 0.87 20.51 14.23
C ARG A 46 2.00 21.47 13.78
N GLY A 47 1.78 22.21 12.69
CA GLY A 47 2.76 23.16 12.14
C GLY A 47 3.88 22.52 11.31
N HIS A 48 3.78 21.22 11.01
CA HIS A 48 4.71 20.52 10.12
C HIS A 48 3.99 20.06 8.86
N ASP A 49 4.64 20.24 7.71
CA ASP A 49 4.24 19.61 6.46
C ASP A 49 4.55 18.12 6.51
N HIS A 50 3.51 17.31 6.31
CA HIS A 50 3.64 15.88 6.13
C HIS A 50 3.09 15.51 4.75
N ARG A 51 3.92 14.83 3.96
CA ARG A 51 3.47 14.26 2.69
C ARG A 51 2.85 12.89 2.92
N VAL A 52 1.60 12.72 2.53
CA VAL A 52 0.94 11.42 2.44
C VAL A 52 0.78 11.03 0.99
N TRP A 53 0.72 9.72 0.72
CA TRP A 53 0.55 9.18 -0.63
C TRP A 53 -0.85 8.60 -0.77
N LEU A 54 -1.45 8.85 -1.93
CA LEU A 54 -2.79 8.39 -2.27
C LEU A 54 -2.71 7.47 -3.49
N SER A 55 -3.38 6.32 -3.45
CA SER A 55 -3.43 5.37 -4.55
C SER A 55 -4.82 4.76 -4.64
N TRP A 56 -5.41 4.81 -5.83
CA TRP A 56 -6.65 4.11 -6.14
C TRP A 56 -6.33 2.75 -6.79
N TYR A 57 -7.08 1.73 -6.37
CA TYR A 57 -7.07 0.41 -7.01
C TYR A 57 -8.49 -0.14 -6.99
N GLN A 58 -9.09 -0.28 -8.18
CA GLN A 58 -10.52 -0.56 -8.31
C GLN A 58 -11.35 0.46 -7.50
N HIS A 59 -12.26 -0.01 -6.63
CA HIS A 59 -13.03 0.82 -5.69
C HIS A 59 -12.32 1.07 -4.36
N TYR A 60 -11.10 0.52 -4.16
CA TYR A 60 -10.34 0.71 -2.93
C TYR A 60 -9.45 1.95 -2.97
N PHE A 61 -9.61 2.80 -1.96
CA PHE A 61 -8.76 3.95 -1.74
C PHE A 61 -7.67 3.64 -0.70
N VAL A 62 -6.44 3.45 -1.17
CA VAL A 62 -5.28 3.13 -0.34
C VAL A 62 -4.50 4.42 -0.07
N TRP A 63 -4.32 4.77 1.20
CA TRP A 63 -3.71 6.04 1.58
C TRP A 63 -2.90 5.93 2.88
N GLY A 64 -2.28 7.05 3.27
CA GLY A 64 -1.57 7.16 4.55
C GLY A 64 -0.37 6.23 4.65
N MET A 65 -0.22 5.58 5.82
CA MET A 65 0.92 4.69 6.08
C MET A 65 0.97 3.51 5.10
N THR A 66 -0.17 2.90 4.78
CA THR A 66 -0.22 1.73 3.87
C THR A 66 0.29 2.08 2.48
N ALA A 67 -0.19 3.18 1.89
CA ALA A 67 0.30 3.65 0.60
C ALA A 67 1.79 4.00 0.64
N GLY A 68 2.25 4.63 1.74
CA GLY A 68 3.65 4.93 1.97
C GLY A 68 4.53 3.69 1.98
N ILE A 69 4.17 2.65 2.74
CA ILE A 69 4.94 1.39 2.83
C ILE A 69 5.07 0.73 1.46
N ILE A 70 3.97 0.61 0.70
CA ILE A 70 4.01 -0.06 -0.61
C ILE A 70 4.85 0.76 -1.60
N ARG A 71 4.75 2.09 -1.57
CA ARG A 71 5.60 2.98 -2.38
C ARG A 71 7.07 2.86 -2.02
N GLU A 72 7.42 2.80 -0.74
CA GLU A 72 8.81 2.63 -0.30
C GLU A 72 9.35 1.26 -0.71
N LEU A 73 8.54 0.20 -0.64
CA LEU A 73 8.90 -1.10 -1.20
C LEU A 73 9.18 -0.97 -2.71
N ALA A 74 8.31 -0.29 -3.45
CA ALA A 74 8.48 -0.04 -4.89
C ALA A 74 9.78 0.70 -5.23
N LEU A 75 10.19 1.69 -4.43
CA LEU A 75 11.47 2.37 -4.61
C LEU A 75 12.66 1.45 -4.35
N GLN A 76 12.56 0.55 -3.37
CA GLN A 76 13.66 -0.36 -3.00
C GLN A 76 13.84 -1.51 -4.00
N ILE A 77 12.75 -2.06 -4.56
CA ILE A 77 12.82 -3.25 -5.42
C ILE A 77 12.54 -2.96 -6.90
N GLY A 78 11.80 -1.90 -7.23
CA GLY A 78 11.38 -1.56 -8.59
C GLY A 78 12.45 -0.90 -9.47
N LEU A 79 13.67 -0.72 -8.93
CA LEU A 79 14.81 -0.11 -9.63
C LEU A 79 15.84 -1.12 -10.16
N LYS A 80 15.57 -2.43 -10.15
CA LYS A 80 16.44 -3.39 -10.83
C LYS A 80 15.95 -3.60 -12.28
N PRO A 81 16.75 -3.19 -13.29
CA PRO A 81 16.49 -3.55 -14.69
C PRO A 81 16.56 -5.07 -14.92
#